data_AF-A0A9P1MDS5-F1
#
_entry.id   AF-A0A9P1MDS5-F1
#
_cell.length_a   1.000
_cell.length_b   1.000
_cell.length_c   1.000
_cell.angle_alpha   90.00
_cell.angle_beta   90.00
_cell.angle_gamma   90.00
#
_symmetry.space_group_name_H-M   'P 1'
#
loop_
_entity.id
_entity.type
_entity.pdbx_description
1 polymer ?
#
loop_
_entity_poly.entity_id
_entity_poly.type
_entity_poly.pdbx_seq_one_letter_code
_entity_poly.pdbx_strand_id
1 'polypeptide(L)'
;PKAMTKWQKFAAKKGIAPKTREQRRNLAYDEQEGAWRPKWGLGGINKKGEDHPIVEVDMDKEMQGKDTNPRAEGRKERMERVKRNERKMRKNMRHKDGKKK
;
A
#
# COMPACT_ATOMS: atom_id res chain seq x y z
N PRO A 1 30.72 4.24 -1.54
CA PRO A 1 29.41 4.71 -2.07
C PRO A 1 28.24 3.84 -1.59
N LYS A 2 27.14 4.45 -1.12
CA LYS A 2 25.95 3.73 -0.68
C LYS A 2 25.30 3.04 -1.89
N ALA A 3 25.20 1.71 -1.89
CA ALA A 3 24.63 0.98 -3.01
C ALA A 3 23.18 1.45 -3.26
N MET A 4 22.90 1.91 -4.48
CA MET A 4 21.56 2.35 -4.86
C MET A 4 20.58 1.18 -4.84
N THR A 5 19.39 1.41 -4.30
CA THR A 5 18.29 0.44 -4.36
C THR A 5 17.84 0.21 -5.80
N LYS A 6 17.21 -0.94 -6.09
CA LYS A 6 16.68 -1.22 -7.43
C LYS A 6 15.70 -0.15 -7.91
N TRP A 7 14.90 0.40 -7.00
CA TRP A 7 13.99 1.50 -7.31
C TRP A 7 14.73 2.78 -7.66
N GLN A 8 15.78 3.16 -6.93
CA GLN A 8 16.60 4.33 -7.28
C GLN A 8 17.27 4.18 -8.65
N LYS A 9 17.79 2.99 -8.97
CA LYS A 9 18.35 2.70 -10.31
C LYS A 9 17.30 2.86 -11.41
N PHE A 10 16.10 2.35 -11.18
CA PHE A 10 14.97 2.48 -12.11
C PHE A 10 14.52 3.94 -12.25
N ALA A 11 14.36 4.66 -11.14
CA ALA A 11 13.94 6.06 -11.11
C ALA A 11 14.95 6.95 -11.84
N ALA A 12 16.26 6.75 -11.62
CA ALA A 12 17.30 7.46 -12.35
C ALA A 12 17.25 7.17 -13.86
N LYS A 13 17.07 5.89 -14.25
CA LYS A 13 16.94 5.50 -15.67
C LYS A 13 15.69 6.09 -16.34
N LYS A 14 14.59 6.23 -15.59
CA LYS A 14 13.31 6.76 -16.09
C LYS A 14 13.12 8.26 -15.88
N GLY A 15 14.08 8.96 -15.26
CA GLY A 15 13.95 10.37 -14.93
C GLY A 15 12.84 10.68 -13.91
N ILE A 16 12.49 9.73 -13.05
CA ILE A 16 11.44 9.92 -12.04
C ILE A 16 12.01 10.76 -10.90
N ALA A 17 11.61 12.02 -10.83
CA ALA A 17 11.97 12.93 -9.76
C ALA A 17 11.31 12.52 -8.41
N PRO A 18 11.97 12.78 -7.26
CA PRO A 18 11.36 12.57 -5.96
C PRO A 18 10.14 13.49 -5.78
N LYS A 19 9.11 12.99 -5.10
CA LYS A 19 7.91 13.77 -4.79
C LYS A 19 8.24 15.01 -3.96
N THR A 20 7.54 16.11 -4.22
CA THR A 20 7.69 17.35 -3.44
C THR A 20 7.21 17.16 -2.00
N ARG A 21 7.55 18.10 -1.10
CA ARG A 21 7.13 18.05 0.32
C ARG A 21 5.61 18.09 0.45
N GLU A 22 4.96 18.92 -0.36
CA GLU A 22 3.49 19.08 -0.39
C GLU A 22 2.79 17.81 -0.84
N GLN A 23 3.29 17.16 -1.89
CA GLN A 23 2.76 15.86 -2.36
C GLN A 23 2.89 14.76 -1.31
N ARG A 24 3.90 14.85 -0.43
CA ARG A 24 4.12 13.93 0.70
C ARG A 24 3.24 14.24 1.91
N ARG A 25 2.51 15.36 1.93
CA ARG A 25 1.61 15.71 3.04
C ARG A 25 0.55 14.62 3.22
N ASN A 26 0.28 14.30 4.49
CA ASN A 26 -0.67 13.27 4.88
C ASN A 26 -2.13 13.69 4.71
N LEU A 27 -2.46 14.92 4.31
CA LEU A 27 -3.87 15.31 4.15
C LEU A 27 -4.37 15.03 2.73
N ALA A 28 -5.58 14.49 2.65
CA ALA A 28 -6.36 14.32 1.43
C ALA A 28 -7.81 14.73 1.72
N TYR A 29 -8.47 15.29 0.73
CA TYR A 29 -9.87 15.68 0.83
C TYR A 29 -10.75 14.46 0.54
N ASP A 30 -11.70 14.17 1.41
CA ASP A 30 -12.70 13.12 1.20
C ASP A 30 -13.99 13.77 0.69
N GLU A 31 -14.28 13.60 -0.60
CA GLU A 31 -15.44 14.21 -1.26
C GLU A 31 -16.78 13.74 -0.70
N GLN A 32 -16.85 12.52 -0.16
CA GLN A 32 -18.11 11.97 0.37
C GLN A 32 -18.53 12.59 1.70
N GLU A 33 -17.57 13.07 2.49
CA GLU A 33 -17.84 13.71 3.78
C GLU A 33 -17.58 15.21 3.78
N GLY A 34 -17.00 15.75 2.70
CA GLY A 34 -16.63 17.16 2.59
C GLY A 34 -15.52 17.58 3.56
N ALA A 35 -14.71 16.64 4.05
CA ALA A 35 -13.74 16.86 5.11
C ALA A 35 -12.30 16.49 4.71
N TRP A 36 -11.33 17.19 5.30
CA TRP A 36 -9.92 16.84 5.17
C TRP A 36 -9.57 15.70 6.11
N ARG A 37 -9.23 14.55 5.52
CA ARG A 37 -8.83 13.35 6.27
C ARG A 37 -7.37 12.98 6.01
N PRO A 38 -6.71 12.34 6.98
CA PRO A 38 -5.38 11.83 6.75
C PRO A 38 -5.42 10.66 5.74
N LYS A 39 -4.40 10.56 4.87
CA LYS A 39 -4.24 9.45 3.91
C LYS A 39 -3.95 8.13 4.64
N TRP A 40 -3.26 8.21 5.78
CA TRP A 40 -2.92 7.10 6.66
C TRP A 40 -2.86 7.56 8.12
N GLY A 41 -3.04 6.63 9.07
CA GLY A 41 -3.08 6.92 10.51
C GLY A 41 -4.47 6.71 11.09
N LEU A 42 -4.84 7.48 12.12
CA LEU A 42 -6.17 7.47 12.72
C LEU A 42 -7.19 8.05 11.73
N GLY A 43 -8.27 7.32 11.44
CA GLY A 43 -9.25 7.74 10.42
C GLY A 43 -8.68 7.82 9.00
N GLY A 44 -7.63 7.05 8.72
CA GLY A 44 -6.97 7.07 7.42
C GLY A 44 -7.88 6.60 6.28
N ILE A 45 -7.88 7.34 5.17
CA ILE A 45 -8.67 7.00 3.97
C ILE A 45 -8.34 5.59 3.44
N ASN A 46 -7.12 5.09 3.70
CA ASN A 46 -6.68 3.75 3.33
C ASN A 46 -7.43 2.59 3.99
N LYS A 47 -8.26 2.85 5.01
CA LYS A 47 -9.13 1.86 5.68
C LYS A 47 -10.62 2.16 5.52
N LYS A 48 -10.96 3.19 4.73
CA LYS A 48 -12.36 3.49 4.40
C LYS A 48 -12.99 2.24 3.80
N GLY A 49 -14.15 1.82 4.31
CA GLY A 49 -14.75 0.54 3.93
C GLY A 49 -14.73 -0.53 5.01
N GLU A 50 -13.67 -0.58 5.83
CA GLU A 50 -13.44 -1.71 6.76
C GLU A 50 -14.33 -1.65 8.01
N ASP A 51 -14.67 -0.44 8.47
CA ASP A 51 -15.47 -0.20 9.69
C ASP A 51 -16.98 -0.15 9.41
N HIS A 52 -17.43 -0.36 8.16
CA HIS A 52 -18.86 -0.31 7.86
C HIS A 52 -19.62 -1.47 8.52
N PRO A 53 -20.77 -1.19 9.16
CA PRO A 53 -21.56 -2.21 9.85
C PRO A 53 -22.15 -3.25 8.89
N ILE A 54 -22.39 -2.86 7.64
CA ILE A 54 -22.90 -3.71 6.55
C ILE A 54 -21.99 -3.51 5.35
N VAL A 55 -21.60 -4.61 4.71
CA VAL A 55 -20.79 -4.60 3.47
C VAL A 55 -21.60 -5.35 2.42
N GLU A 56 -21.83 -4.73 1.28
CA GLU A 56 -22.53 -5.36 0.16
C GLU A 56 -21.70 -6.53 -0.38
N VAL A 57 -22.33 -7.70 -0.49
CA VAL A 57 -21.72 -8.92 -1.04
C VAL A 57 -22.22 -9.11 -2.46
N ASP A 58 -21.30 -9.48 -3.35
CA ASP A 58 -21.62 -9.89 -4.70
C ASP A 58 -22.07 -11.36 -4.68
N MET A 59 -23.38 -11.58 -4.86
CA MET A 59 -24.03 -12.89 -4.77
C MET A 59 -23.40 -13.93 -5.73
N ASP A 60 -22.89 -13.50 -6.87
CA ASP A 60 -22.25 -14.38 -7.85
C ASP A 60 -20.89 -14.90 -7.34
N LYS A 61 -20.17 -14.10 -6.56
CA LYS A 61 -18.89 -14.50 -5.95
C LYS A 61 -19.10 -15.42 -4.76
N GLU A 62 -20.20 -15.25 -4.04
CA GLU A 62 -20.59 -16.10 -2.91
C GLU A 62 -21.03 -17.50 -3.40
N MET A 63 -21.81 -17.58 -4.48
CA MET A 63 -22.19 -18.85 -5.11
C MET A 63 -20.99 -19.67 -5.62
N GLN A 64 -19.87 -19.03 -5.97
CA GLN A 64 -18.65 -19.70 -6.41
C GLN A 64 -17.83 -20.33 -5.25
N GLY A 65 -18.38 -20.37 -4.03
CA GLY A 65 -17.79 -21.11 -2.90
C GLY A 65 -16.52 -20.49 -2.34
N LYS A 66 -16.21 -19.23 -2.69
CA LYS A 66 -15.18 -18.45 -2.02
C LYS A 66 -15.79 -17.87 -0.75
N ASP A 67 -15.73 -18.64 0.33
CA ASP A 67 -16.04 -18.20 1.69
C ASP A 67 -14.97 -17.19 2.16
N THR A 68 -14.92 -16.05 1.48
CA THR A 68 -13.95 -14.99 1.73
C THR A 68 -14.69 -13.83 2.32
N ASN A 69 -14.55 -13.67 3.64
CA ASN A 69 -15.09 -12.52 4.35
C ASN A 69 -14.59 -11.22 3.67
N PRO A 70 -15.47 -10.41 3.07
CA PRO A 70 -15.08 -9.25 2.26
C PRO A 70 -14.30 -8.22 3.08
N ARG A 71 -14.56 -8.13 4.39
CA ARG A 71 -13.78 -7.27 5.31
C ARG A 71 -12.35 -7.75 5.47
N ALA A 72 -12.12 -9.06 5.44
CA ALA A 72 -10.80 -9.65 5.62
C ALA A 72 -9.92 -9.53 4.36
N GLU A 73 -10.51 -9.45 3.17
CA GLU A 73 -9.77 -9.31 1.91
C GLU A 73 -8.95 -8.01 1.85
N GLY A 74 -9.58 -6.88 2.18
CA GLY A 74 -8.90 -5.58 2.18
C GLY A 74 -7.69 -5.56 3.12
N ARG A 75 -7.85 -6.13 4.33
CA ARG A 75 -6.74 -6.31 5.27
C ARG A 75 -5.68 -7.27 4.72
N LYS A 76 -6.07 -8.42 4.17
CA LYS A 76 -5.15 -9.43 3.62
C LYS A 76 -4.29 -8.84 2.52
N GLU A 77 -4.89 -8.13 1.57
CA GLU A 77 -4.19 -7.49 0.47
C GLU A 77 -3.19 -6.43 0.97
N ARG A 78 -3.61 -5.58 1.93
CA ARG A 78 -2.70 -4.60 2.56
C ARG A 78 -1.52 -5.28 3.24
N MET A 79 -1.76 -6.34 4.02
CA MET A 79 -0.70 -7.10 4.69
C MET A 79 0.23 -7.79 3.70
N GLU A 80 -0.29 -8.32 2.58
CA GLU A 80 0.54 -8.90 1.52
C GLU A 80 1.44 -7.87 0.85
N ARG A 81 0.92 -6.67 0.59
CA ARG A 81 1.70 -5.54 0.06
C ARG A 81 2.81 -5.13 1.04
N VAL A 82 2.52 -5.06 2.34
CA VAL A 82 3.52 -4.79 3.39
C VAL A 82 4.60 -5.87 3.41
N LYS A 83 4.22 -7.15 3.50
CA LYS A 83 5.16 -8.29 3.46
C LYS A 83 6.00 -8.30 2.17
N ARG A 84 5.42 -7.92 1.03
CA ARG A 84 6.14 -7.80 -0.24
C ARG A 84 7.17 -6.67 -0.21
N ASN A 85 6.84 -5.53 0.41
CA ASN A 85 7.76 -4.42 0.58
C ASN A 85 8.96 -4.79 1.47
N GLU A 86 8.71 -5.42 2.62
CA GLU A 86 9.76 -5.91 3.52
C GLU A 86 10.70 -6.90 2.84
N ARG A 87 10.15 -7.85 2.06
CA ARG A 87 10.95 -8.78 1.24
C ARG A 87 11.86 -8.05 0.25
N LYS A 88 11.35 -7.00 -0.42
CA LYS A 88 12.14 -6.17 -1.34
C LYS A 88 13.23 -5.39 -0.60
N MET A 89 12.94 -4.82 0.56
CA MET A 89 13.92 -4.14 1.42
C MET A 89 15.04 -5.10 1.82
N ARG A 90 14.70 -6.29 2.33
CA ARG A 90 15.67 -7.33 2.71
C ARG A 90 16.55 -7.75 1.53
N LYS A 91 15.98 -7.91 0.34
CA LYS A 91 16.74 -8.23 -0.89
C LYS A 91 17.70 -7.10 -1.27
N ASN A 92 17.28 -5.85 -1.15
CA ASN A 92 18.14 -4.69 -1.41
C ASN A 92 19.29 -4.59 -0.39
N MET A 93 19.04 -4.90 0.89
CA MET A 93 20.08 -4.95 1.93
C MET A 93 21.10 -6.06 1.65
N ARG A 94 20.66 -7.28 1.31
CA ARG A 94 21.58 -8.36 0.90
C ARG A 94 22.47 -7.99 -0.29
N HIS A 95 21.90 -7.30 -1.29
CA HIS A 95 22.67 -6.80 -2.43
C HIS A 95 23.66 -5.70 -2.06
N LYS A 96 23.34 -4.88 -1.04
CA LYS A 96 24.26 -3.86 -0.52
C LYS A 96 25.45 -4.49 0.19
N ASP A 97 25.22 -5.54 0.98
CA ASP A 97 26.25 -6.19 1.80
C ASP A 97 27.14 -7.18 1.02
N GLY A 98 27.06 -7.19 -0.32
CA GLY A 98 27.88 -8.07 -1.17
C GLY A 98 27.57 -9.56 -1.07
N LYS A 99 26.65 -9.97 -0.17
CA LYS A 99 26.10 -11.34 -0.07
C LYS A 99 25.19 -11.62 -1.26
N LYS A 100 25.78 -11.74 -2.46
CA LYS A 100 25.15 -12.42 -3.59
C LYS A 100 25.01 -13.89 -3.18
N LYS A 101 23.77 -14.36 -3.09
CA LYS A 101 23.48 -15.78 -3.18
C LYS A 101 23.37 -16.13 -4.65
#